data_AF-W2C519-F1
#
_entry.id   AF-W2C519-F1
#
_cell.length_a   1.000
_cell.length_b   1.000
_cell.length_c   1.000
_cell.angle_alpha   90.00
_cell.angle_beta   90.00
_cell.angle_gamma   90.00
#
_symmetry.space_group_name_H-M   'P 1'
#
loop_
_entity.id
_entity.type
_entity.pdbx_description
1 polymer ?
#
loop_
_entity_poly.entity_id
_entity_poly.type
_entity_poly.pdbx_seq_one_letter_code
_entity_poly.pdbx_strand_id
1 'polypeptide(L)' 'MEGRHLVIGVEDKTLKIIGMDTYNYTTQQATLQLTNLCANLSSEGLDIEQFVTEDTHKTVWVIHIPKHQPMLACLCAQ' A
#
# COMPACT_ATOMS: atom_id res chain seq x y z
N MET A 1 14.26 -3.31 5.62
CA MET A 1 13.26 -3.78 4.65
C MET A 1 13.67 -3.27 3.28
N GLU A 2 14.06 -4.14 2.35
CA GLU A 2 14.26 -3.74 0.95
C GLU A 2 12.89 -3.68 0.27
N GLY A 3 12.37 -2.47 0.04
CA GLY A 3 11.02 -2.27 -0.48
C GLY A 3 10.75 -0.79 -0.74
N ARG A 4 9.55 -0.47 -1.21
CA ARG A 4 9.09 0.90 -1.46
C ARG A 4 7.95 1.26 -0.52
N HIS A 5 7.78 2.55 -0.27
CA HIS A 5 6.71 3.07 0.55
C HIS A 5 5.90 4.04 -0.29
N LEU A 6 4.57 3.90 -0.24
CA LEU A 6 3.65 4.85 -0.85
C LEU A 6 2.79 5.46 0.25
N VAL A 7 2.80 6.78 0.35
CA VAL A 7 2.01 7.51 1.36
C VAL A 7 0.81 8.15 0.66
N ILE A 8 -0.40 7.88 1.15
CA ILE A 8 -1.66 8.40 0.62
C ILE A 8 -2.30 9.31 1.67
N GLY A 9 -2.85 10.45 1.23
CA GLY A 9 -3.41 11.49 2.12
C GLY A 9 -2.43 12.63 2.39
N VAL A 10 -1.37 12.75 1.58
CA VAL A 10 -0.39 13.83 1.61
C VAL A 10 -0.31 14.52 0.25
N GLU A 11 -0.08 15.82 0.25
CA GLU A 11 0.17 16.61 -0.96
C GLU A 11 1.59 16.35 -1.49
N ASP A 12 1.71 16.15 -2.81
CA ASP A 12 2.99 15.93 -3.48
C ASP A 12 3.94 17.13 -3.27
N LYS A 13 5.23 16.84 -3.11
CA LYS A 13 6.34 17.79 -2.86
C LYS A 13 6.29 18.59 -1.54
N THR A 14 5.12 18.95 -1.04
CA THR A 14 4.99 19.74 0.20
C THR A 14 4.89 18.87 1.44
N LEU A 15 4.48 17.60 1.28
CA LEU A 15 4.18 16.65 2.36
C LEU A 15 3.08 17.14 3.31
N LYS A 16 2.30 18.13 2.89
CA LYS A 16 1.18 18.65 3.68
C LYS A 16 0.13 17.54 3.83
N ILE A 17 -0.27 17.27 5.08
CA ILE A 17 -1.31 16.28 5.36
C ILE A 17 -2.67 16.85 4.93
N ILE A 18 -3.21 16.29 3.86
CA ILE A 18 -4.54 16.65 3.35
C ILE A 18 -5.63 15.73 3.93
N GLY A 19 -5.27 14.48 4.26
CA GLY A 19 -6.19 13.45 4.69
C GLY A 19 -6.87 12.73 3.52
N MET A 20 -7.48 11.58 3.80
CA MET A 20 -8.35 10.87 2.86
C MET A 20 -9.59 10.30 3.57
N ASP A 21 -10.71 10.27 2.86
CA ASP A 21 -11.93 9.64 3.35
C ASP A 21 -11.85 8.12 3.16
N THR A 22 -11.72 7.38 4.25
CA THR A 22 -11.60 5.90 4.24
C THR A 22 -12.95 5.19 4.31
N TYR A 23 -14.06 5.89 4.05
CA TYR A 23 -15.42 5.49 4.41
C TYR A 23 -15.88 4.10 3.97
N ASN A 24 -15.20 3.46 3.00
CA ASN A 24 -15.58 2.13 2.49
C ASN A 24 -14.46 1.07 2.47
N TYR A 25 -13.25 1.37 2.95
CA TYR A 25 -12.15 0.39 2.92
C TYR A 25 -11.41 0.34 4.26
N THR A 26 -11.37 -0.85 4.87
CA THR A 26 -10.38 -1.15 5.90
C THR A 26 -9.03 -1.41 5.22
N THR A 27 -7.93 -1.26 5.96
CA THR A 27 -6.58 -1.56 5.45
C THR A 27 -6.50 -2.99 4.89
N GLN A 28 -7.14 -3.96 5.56
CA GLN A 28 -7.22 -5.35 5.09
C GLN A 28 -7.97 -5.50 3.77
N GLN A 29 -9.12 -4.83 3.61
CA GLN A 29 -9.88 -4.86 2.37
C GLN A 29 -9.08 -4.23 1.22
N ALA A 30 -8.36 -3.15 1.50
CA ALA A 30 -7.47 -2.51 0.54
C ALA A 30 -6.28 -3.42 0.16
N THR A 31 -5.65 -4.11 1.12
CA THR A 31 -4.57 -5.07 0.84
C THR A 31 -5.05 -6.21 -0.06
N LEU A 32 -6.24 -6.77 0.22
CA LEU A 32 -6.85 -7.80 -0.62
C LEU A 32 -7.15 -7.28 -2.03
N GLN A 33 -7.70 -6.08 -2.16
CA GLN A 33 -7.97 -5.46 -3.45
C GLN A 33 -6.69 -5.21 -4.26
N LEU A 34 -5.64 -4.67 -3.63
CA LEU A 34 -4.35 -4.44 -4.28
C LEU A 34 -3.72 -5.76 -4.77
N THR A 35 -3.78 -6.81 -3.97
CA THR A 35 -3.28 -8.13 -4.35
C THR A 35 -4.07 -8.70 -5.54
N ASN A 36 -5.39 -8.54 -5.56
CA ASN A 36 -6.24 -9.04 -6.65
C ASN A 36 -6.05 -8.24 -7.96
N LEU A 37 -5.90 -6.93 -7.87
CA LEU A 37 -5.74 -6.05 -9.04
C LEU A 37 -4.32 -6.12 -9.62
N CYS A 38 -3.34 -6.50 -8.82
CA CYS A 38 -1.94 -6.52 -9.23
C CYS A 38 -1.33 -7.91 -9.07
N ALA A 39 -1.40 -8.72 -10.15
CA ALA A 39 -0.85 -10.09 -10.17
C ALA A 39 0.66 -10.20 -9.85
N ASN A 40 1.41 -9.10 -9.95
CA ASN A 40 2.86 -9.04 -9.70
C ASN A 40 3.21 -8.48 -8.31
N LEU A 41 2.21 -8.13 -7.50
CA LEU A 41 2.38 -7.75 -6.10
C LEU A 41 2.24 -9.01 -5.26
N SER A 42 3.33 -9.38 -4.58
CA SER A 42 3.27 -10.42 -3.55
C SER A 42 2.38 -9.95 -2.41
N SER A 43 1.41 -10.77 -2.00
CA SER A 43 0.68 -10.55 -0.76
C SER A 43 1.59 -10.70 0.46
N GLU A 44 2.62 -11.54 0.35
CA GLU A 44 3.64 -11.68 1.37
C GLU A 44 4.50 -10.41 1.41
N GLY A 45 4.40 -9.67 2.53
CA GLY A 45 5.12 -8.42 2.75
C GLY A 45 4.42 -7.16 2.23
N LEU A 46 3.22 -7.28 1.64
CA LEU A 46 2.35 -6.13 1.35
C LEU A 46 1.52 -5.80 2.60
N ASP A 47 1.70 -4.59 3.11
CA ASP A 47 1.01 -4.13 4.31
C ASP A 47 0.55 -2.67 4.17
N ILE A 48 -0.53 -2.32 4.86
CA ILE A 48 -1.08 -0.96 4.86
C ILE A 48 -1.32 -0.54 6.31
N GLU A 49 -0.56 0.46 6.74
CA GLU A 49 -0.72 1.10 8.05
C GLU A 49 -1.60 2.35 7.93
N GLN A 50 -2.53 2.51 8.88
CA GLN A 50 -3.36 3.70 8.99
C GLN A 50 -2.87 4.57 10.15
N PHE A 51 -2.67 5.85 9.86
CA PHE A 51 -2.37 6.88 10.84
C PHE A 51 -3.48 7.91 10.87
N VAL A 52 -3.84 8.35 12.07
CA VAL A 52 -4.78 9.45 12.29
C VAL A 52 -4.05 10.54 13.04
N THR A 53 -4.00 11.74 12.46
CA THR A 53 -3.35 12.90 13.11
C THR A 53 -4.17 13.34 14.31
N GLU A 54 -3.50 13.65 15.43
CA GLU A 54 -4.17 14.10 16.65
C GLU A 54 -4.75 15.52 16.51
N ASP A 55 -4.05 16.41 15.82
CA ASP A 55 -4.37 17.84 15.70
C ASP A 55 -5.54 18.14 14.75
N THR A 56 -5.61 17.43 13.62
CA THR A 56 -6.59 17.70 12.56
C THR A 56 -7.51 16.52 12.25
N HIS A 57 -7.37 15.40 12.97
CA HIS A 57 -8.14 14.17 12.76
C HIS A 57 -8.16 13.67 11.31
N LYS A 58 -7.09 13.94 10.56
CA LYS A 58 -6.91 13.50 9.18
C LYS A 58 -6.32 12.10 9.16
N THR A 59 -6.83 11.29 8.25
CA THR A 59 -6.36 9.93 8.03
C THR A 59 -5.33 9.89 6.90
N VAL A 60 -4.20 9.24 7.14
CA VAL A 60 -3.12 9.00 6.18
C VAL A 60 -2.79 7.53 6.17
N TRP A 61 -2.55 6.96 5.00
CA TRP A 61 -2.15 5.57 4.85
C TRP A 61 -0.71 5.46 4.37
N VAL A 62 0.05 4.53 4.95
CA VAL A 62 1.38 4.14 4.49
C VAL A 62 1.28 2.72 3.97
N ILE A 63 1.53 2.56 2.68
CA ILE A 63 1.53 1.26 2.01
C ILE A 63 2.98 0.79 1.89
N HIS A 64 3.29 -0.32 2.54
CA HIS A 64 4.57 -1.01 2.46
C HIS A 64 4.53 -1.96 1.26
N ILE A 65 5.25 -1.59 0.20
CA ILE A 65 5.30 -2.36 -1.04
C ILE A 65 6.56 -3.25 -0.98
N PRO A 66 6.41 -4.59 -1.00
CA PRO A 66 7.55 -5.48 -1.00
C PRO A 66 8.34 -5.30 -2.29
N LYS A 67 9.65 -5.58 -2.24
CA LYS A 67 10.48 -5.61 -3.46
C LYS A 67 9.87 -6.59 -4.46
N HIS A 68 9.67 -6.15 -5.69
CA HIS A 68 9.23 -7.04 -6.75
C HIS A 68 10.20 -8.21 -6.87
N GLN A 69 9.67 -9.43 -6.70
CA GLN A 69 10.38 -10.61 -7.13
C GLN A 69 10.25 -10.67 -8.66
N PRO A 70 11.36 -10.87 -9.39
CA PRO A 70 11.26 -11.16 -10.81
C PRO A 70 10.37 -12.38 -10.98
N MET A 71 9.35 -12.26 -11.84
CA MET A 71 8.50 -13.38 -12.19
C MET A 71 9.43 -14.47 -12.74
N LEU A 72 9.60 -15.57 -12.00
CA LEU A 72 10.21 -16.76 -12.57
C LEU A 72 9.31 -17.14 -13.74
N ALA A 73 9.83 -17.00 -14.96
CA ALA A 73 9.19 -17.53 -16.14
C ALA A 73 8.81 -18.97 -15.83
N CYS A 74 7.55 -19.33 -16.03
CA CYS A 74 7.06 -20.68 -15.82
C CYS A 74 8.07 -21.68 -16.40
N LEU A 75 8.74 -22.44 -15.53
CA LEU A 75 9.38 -23.69 -15.92
C LEU A 75 8.26 -24.70 -16.18
N CYS A 76 7.55 -24.51 -17.30
CA CYS A 76 6.97 -25.62 -18.02
C CYS A 76 8.13 -26.35 -18.71
N ALA A 77 8.92 -27.09 -17.93
CA ALA A 77 9.85 -28.09 -18.44
C ALA A 77 10.08 -29.14 -17.35
N GLN A 78 9.13 -30.07 -17.24
CA GLN A 78 9.32 -31.52 -17.47
C GLN A 78 8.12 -32.30 -16.95
#